data_AF-A0A399ZX88-F1
#
_entry.id   AF-A0A399ZX88-F1
#
_cell.length_a   1.000
_cell.length_b   1.000
_cell.length_c   1.000
_cell.angle_alpha   90.00
_cell.angle_beta   90.00
_cell.angle_gamma   90.00
#
_symmetry.space_group_name_H-M   'P 1'
#
loop_
_entity.id
_entity.type
_entity.pdbx_description
1 polymer ?
#
loop_
_entity_poly.entity_id
_entity_poly.type
_entity_poly.pdbx_seq_one_letter_code
_entity_poly.pdbx_strand_id
1 'polypeptide(L)'
;MLVRLVQPLICRVRIEGTAHVPAEGGGVVACNHTLGVDWILLGYASPRELYYMAKAEAFQISRFTTWMMRTGGVFPVHRGKNDVAALANAIDLAR
;
A
#
# COMPACT_ATOMS: atom_id res chain seq x y z
N MET A 1 1.17 6.73 9.49
CA MET A 1 1.49 7.38 10.79
C MET A 1 2.76 8.27 10.79
N LEU A 2 3.23 8.81 9.65
CA LEU A 2 4.28 9.85 9.61
C LEU A 2 4.04 10.86 8.45
N VAL A 3 3.45 10.36 7.37
CA VAL A 3 3.00 11.12 6.18
C VAL A 3 1.99 12.24 6.52
N ARG A 4 1.26 12.14 7.65
CA ARG A 4 0.34 13.19 8.09
C ARG A 4 1.02 14.51 8.48
N LEU A 5 2.31 14.50 8.81
CA LEU A 5 3.03 15.70 9.26
C LEU A 5 3.43 16.65 8.10
N VAL A 6 3.50 16.13 6.87
CA VAL A 6 3.87 16.90 5.66
C VAL A 6 2.65 17.42 4.87
N GLN A 7 1.47 17.36 5.50
CA GLN A 7 0.14 17.66 4.92
C GLN A 7 0.01 18.94 4.08
N PRO A 8 0.53 20.10 4.50
CA PRO A 8 0.27 21.35 3.77
C PRO A 8 1.32 21.64 2.68
N LEU A 9 2.39 20.85 2.57
CA LEU A 9 3.57 21.21 1.76
C LEU A 9 3.60 20.57 0.37
N ILE A 10 2.78 19.54 0.10
CA ILE A 10 2.90 18.72 -1.12
C ILE A 10 1.63 18.74 -1.97
N CYS A 11 0.46 18.42 -1.40
CA CYS A 11 -0.81 18.44 -2.15
C CYS A 11 -2.02 18.58 -1.22
N ARG A 12 -3.06 19.28 -1.67
CA ARG A 12 -4.33 19.36 -0.94
C ARG A 12 -5.19 18.14 -1.27
N VAL A 13 -5.09 17.10 -0.46
CA VAL A 13 -5.89 15.88 -0.59
C VAL A 13 -7.26 16.09 0.08
N ARG A 14 -8.34 15.81 -0.64
CA ARG A 14 -9.70 15.71 -0.08
C ARG A 14 -10.02 14.23 0.10
N ILE A 15 -10.35 13.82 1.31
CA ILE A 15 -10.68 12.43 1.66
C ILE A 15 -12.13 12.40 2.11
N GLU A 16 -12.92 11.49 1.55
CA GLU A 16 -14.33 11.30 1.88
C GLU A 16 -14.62 9.82 2.09
N GLY A 17 -15.66 9.51 2.86
CA GLY A 17 -16.11 8.13 3.05
C GLY A 17 -15.21 7.24 3.91
N THR A 18 -14.33 7.82 4.74
CA THR A 18 -13.50 7.04 5.68
C THR A 18 -14.32 6.22 6.66
N ALA A 19 -15.55 6.64 6.95
CA ALA A 19 -16.51 5.90 7.77
C ALA A 19 -16.96 4.56 7.14
N HIS A 20 -16.75 4.36 5.84
CA HIS A 20 -17.02 3.08 5.17
C HIS A 20 -15.91 2.05 5.38
N VAL A 21 -14.75 2.45 5.91
CA VAL A 21 -13.67 1.53 6.22
C VAL A 21 -14.04 0.80 7.51
N PRO A 22 -14.20 -0.54 7.51
CA PRO A 22 -14.55 -1.30 8.71
C PRO A 22 -13.51 -1.05 9.82
N ALA A 23 -13.95 -0.91 11.07
CA ALA A 23 -13.05 -0.71 12.20
C ALA A 23 -12.20 -1.95 12.51
N GLU A 24 -12.78 -3.13 12.28
CA GLU A 24 -12.20 -4.45 12.62
C GLU A 24 -12.36 -5.44 11.46
N GLY A 25 -11.67 -6.58 11.56
CA GLY A 25 -11.64 -7.63 10.53
C GLY A 25 -10.79 -7.29 9.31
N GLY A 26 -10.38 -8.32 8.55
CA GLY A 26 -9.62 -8.16 7.32
C GLY A 26 -10.47 -7.76 6.11
N GLY A 27 -9.79 -7.33 5.04
CA GLY A 27 -10.45 -6.91 3.81
C GLY A 27 -9.48 -6.57 2.69
N VAL A 28 -10.02 -6.32 1.50
CA VAL A 28 -9.26 -5.95 0.30
C VAL A 28 -9.68 -4.56 -0.15
N VAL A 29 -8.71 -3.64 -0.23
CA VAL A 29 -8.92 -2.31 -0.80
C VAL A 29 -8.49 -2.34 -2.26
N ALA A 30 -9.42 -2.00 -3.16
CA ALA A 30 -9.17 -1.85 -4.58
C ALA A 30 -9.25 -0.36 -4.96
N CYS A 31 -8.39 0.07 -5.87
CA CYS A 31 -8.37 1.43 -6.40
C CYS A 31 -8.02 1.43 -7.88
N ASN A 32 -8.36 2.52 -8.57
CA ASN A 32 -7.83 2.78 -9.90
C ASN A 32 -6.35 3.16 -9.80
N HIS A 33 -5.50 2.53 -10.63
CA HIS A 33 -4.07 2.81 -10.64
C HIS A 33 -3.74 3.87 -11.69
N THR A 34 -3.54 5.11 -11.28
CA THR A 34 -3.23 6.23 -12.19
C THR A 34 -1.78 6.69 -12.08
N LEU A 35 -1.13 6.46 -10.93
CA LEU A 35 0.24 6.87 -10.67
C LEU A 35 0.99 5.78 -9.89
N GLY A 36 2.31 5.67 -10.08
CA GLY A 36 3.14 4.68 -9.37
C GLY A 36 3.23 4.87 -7.85
N VAL A 37 2.67 5.95 -7.31
CA VAL A 37 2.75 6.36 -5.89
C VAL A 37 1.45 6.18 -5.12
N ASP A 38 0.47 5.46 -5.68
CA ASP A 38 -0.84 5.27 -5.04
C ASP A 38 -0.75 4.67 -3.64
N TRP A 39 0.24 3.82 -3.36
CA TRP A 39 0.47 3.23 -2.04
C TRP A 39 0.79 4.27 -0.95
N ILE A 40 1.40 5.40 -1.33
CA ILE A 40 1.67 6.52 -0.42
C ILE A 40 0.36 7.28 -0.14
N LEU A 41 -0.41 7.58 -1.19
CA LEU A 41 -1.64 8.37 -1.08
C LEU A 41 -2.75 7.59 -0.36
N LEU A 42 -2.92 6.31 -0.66
CA LEU A 42 -3.87 5.44 0.02
C LEU A 42 -3.46 5.20 1.48
N GLY A 43 -2.17 4.97 1.74
CA GLY A 43 -1.66 4.82 3.11
C GLY A 43 -1.80 6.11 3.92
N TYR A 44 -1.82 7.26 3.25
CA TYR A 44 -2.12 8.55 3.85
C TYR A 44 -3.62 8.75 4.12
N ALA A 45 -4.48 8.37 3.16
CA ALA A 45 -5.92 8.59 3.23
C ALA A 45 -6.67 7.59 4.11
N SER A 46 -6.18 6.36 4.20
CA SER A 46 -6.82 5.28 4.95
C SER A 46 -6.71 5.52 6.46
N PRO A 47 -7.79 5.29 7.22
CA PRO A 47 -7.74 5.29 8.68
C PRO A 47 -7.06 4.04 9.26
N ARG A 48 -6.84 3.00 8.44
CA ARG A 48 -6.19 1.72 8.80
C ARG A 48 -4.91 1.53 8.00
N GLU A 49 -3.97 0.78 8.57
CA GLU A 49 -2.79 0.33 7.84
C GLU A 49 -3.20 -0.52 6.63
N LEU A 50 -2.52 -0.29 5.51
CA LEU A 50 -2.75 -0.99 4.25
C LEU A 50 -1.46 -1.66 3.81
N TYR A 51 -1.59 -2.87 3.27
CA TYR A 51 -0.49 -3.61 2.65
C TYR A 51 -0.70 -3.67 1.14
N TYR A 52 0.40 -3.62 0.39
CA TYR A 52 0.36 -3.48 -1.05
C TYR A 52 1.21 -4.54 -1.75
N MET A 53 0.70 -5.03 -2.86
CA MET A 53 1.44 -5.89 -3.78
C MET A 53 2.14 -5.03 -4.83
N ALA A 54 3.45 -5.20 -4.99
CA ALA A 54 4.20 -4.56 -6.06
C ALA A 54 5.05 -5.58 -6.83
N LYS A 55 5.34 -5.27 -8.10
CA LYS A 55 6.22 -6.09 -8.94
C LYS A 55 7.59 -6.25 -8.26
N ALA A 56 8.14 -7.47 -8.23
CA ALA A 56 9.42 -7.74 -7.55
C ALA A 56 10.57 -6.85 -8.09
N GLU A 57 10.52 -6.50 -9.37
CA GLU A 57 11.48 -5.60 -10.03
C GLU A 57 11.47 -4.17 -9.46
N ALA A 58 10.36 -3.74 -8.85
CA ALA A 58 10.29 -2.43 -8.20
C ALA A 58 11.24 -2.34 -6.99
N PHE A 59 11.53 -3.48 -6.35
CA PHE A 59 12.48 -3.57 -5.23
C PHE A 59 13.95 -3.61 -5.68
N GLN A 60 14.21 -3.49 -6.98
CA GLN A 60 15.56 -3.46 -7.54
C GLN A 60 15.98 -2.07 -8.03
N ILE A 61 15.06 -1.09 -8.02
CA ILE A 61 15.32 0.27 -8.53
C ILE A 61 16.40 0.97 -7.69
N SER A 62 16.24 0.97 -6.37
CA SER A 62 17.25 1.52 -5.46
C SER A 62 17.06 0.99 -4.04
N ARG A 63 18.15 0.99 -3.24
CA ARG A 63 18.07 0.60 -1.82
C ARG A 63 17.13 1.50 -1.03
N PHE A 64 17.08 2.79 -1.36
CA PHE A 64 16.21 3.76 -0.72
C PHE A 64 14.73 3.49 -1.01
N THR A 65 14.39 3.28 -2.29
CA THR A 65 13.02 2.94 -2.71
C THR A 65 12.57 1.63 -2.05
N THR A 66 13.42 0.62 -2.05
CA THR A 66 13.15 -0.68 -1.39
C THR A 66 12.92 -0.52 0.10
N TRP A 67 13.72 0.31 0.77
CA TRP A 67 13.52 0.61 2.18
C TRP A 67 12.16 1.29 2.41
N MET A 68 11.82 2.33 1.64
CA MET A 68 10.52 3.02 1.76
C MET A 68 9.32 2.10 1.47
N MET A 69 9.43 1.24 0.47
CA MET A 69 8.39 0.27 0.13
C MET A 69 8.17 -0.72 1.28
N ARG A 70 9.24 -1.28 1.84
CA ARG A 70 9.15 -2.22 2.96
C ARG A 70 8.58 -1.58 4.22
N THR A 71 8.99 -0.36 4.54
CA THR A 71 8.45 0.37 5.71
C THR A 71 7.00 0.83 5.49
N GLY A 72 6.58 0.99 4.24
CA GLY A 72 5.20 1.33 3.86
C GLY A 72 4.27 0.13 3.65
N GLY A 73 4.66 -1.08 4.07
CA GLY A 73 3.79 -2.27 3.97
C GLY A 73 3.70 -2.87 2.56
N VAL A 74 4.60 -2.50 1.64
CA VAL A 74 4.62 -3.04 0.28
C VAL A 74 5.48 -4.31 0.24
N PHE A 75 4.95 -5.37 -0.37
CA PHE A 75 5.66 -6.65 -0.56
C PHE A 75 5.74 -7.06 -2.04
N PRO A 76 6.81 -7.79 -2.43
CA PRO A 76 7.06 -8.16 -3.81
C PRO A 76 6.16 -9.30 -4.29
N VAL A 77 5.83 -9.26 -5.58
CA VAL A 77 5.14 -10.32 -6.31
C VAL A 77 5.93 -10.66 -7.57
N HIS A 78 6.26 -11.94 -7.74
CA HIS A 78 6.98 -12.45 -8.90
C HIS A 78 5.98 -12.82 -10.00
N ARG A 79 5.93 -12.00 -11.06
CA ARG A 79 5.05 -12.23 -12.21
C ARG A 79 5.58 -13.36 -13.10
N GLY A 80 4.69 -13.98 -13.87
CA GLY A 80 5.03 -15.11 -14.75
C GLY A 80 5.32 -16.43 -14.02
N LYS A 81 5.24 -16.41 -12.68
CA LYS A 81 5.27 -17.59 -11.82
C LYS A 81 3.98 -17.58 -11.00
N ASN A 82 3.44 -18.76 -10.69
CA ASN A 82 2.38 -18.87 -9.70
C ASN A 82 2.99 -18.56 -8.33
N ASP A 83 3.04 -17.29 -7.94
CA ASP A 83 3.63 -16.84 -6.68
C ASP A 83 2.70 -17.17 -5.50
N VAL A 84 2.66 -18.46 -5.15
CA VAL A 84 1.84 -19.00 -4.06
C VAL A 84 2.23 -18.37 -2.72
N ALA A 85 3.50 -18.02 -2.53
CA ALA A 85 3.98 -17.37 -1.31
C ALA A 85 3.39 -15.96 -1.17
N ALA A 86 3.40 -15.17 -2.24
CA ALA A 86 2.76 -13.85 -2.23
C ALA A 86 1.24 -13.94 -1.98
N LEU A 87 0.58 -14.95 -2.55
CA LEU A 87 -0.84 -15.19 -2.31
C LEU A 87 -1.14 -15.60 -0.87
N ALA A 88 -0.37 -16.52 -0.30
CA ALA A 88 -0.51 -16.95 1.09
C ALA A 88 -0.30 -15.76 2.05
N ASN A 89 0.73 -14.94 1.80
CA ASN A 89 0.97 -13.72 2.56
C ASN A 89 -0.22 -12.74 2.47
N ALA A 90 -0.79 -12.55 1.28
CA ALA A 90 -1.96 -11.69 1.10
C ALA A 90 -3.19 -12.21 1.87
N ILE A 91 -3.41 -13.53 1.88
CA ILE A 91 -4.49 -14.16 2.66
C ILE A 91 -4.27 -13.95 4.15
N ASP A 92 -3.05 -14.14 4.65
CA ASP A 92 -2.74 -13.97 6.07
C ASP A 92 -2.88 -12.51 6.52
N LEU A 93 -2.50 -11.54 5.67
CA LEU A 93 -2.69 -10.10 5.94
C LEU A 93 -4.15 -9.65 5.86
N ALA A 94 -5.00 -10.39 5.13
CA ALA A 94 -6.41 -10.05 4.92
C ALA A 94 -7.36 -10.78 5.88
N ARG A 95 -6.85 -11.44 6.92
CA ARG A 95 -7.64 -12.01 8.03
C ARG A 95 -7.79 -11.00 9.16
#